data_AF-A0AA35SM46-F1
#
_entry.id   AF-A0AA35SM46-F1
#
_cell.length_a   1.000
_cell.length_b   1.000
_cell.length_c   1.000
_cell.angle_alpha   90.00
_cell.angle_beta   90.00
_cell.angle_gamma   90.00
#
_symmetry.space_group_name_H-M   'P 1'
#
loop_
_entity.id
_entity.type
_entity.pdbx_description
1 polymer ?
#
loop_
_entity_poly.entity_id
_entity_poly.type
_entity_poly.pdbx_seq_one_letter_code
_entity_poly.pdbx_strand_id
1 'polypeptide(L)'
;MVLSVVDLGLMDYALPKANLAYATLKRDIQRHNPTFILEEATVMKELEREGKLWMYESTDAKSGRMREVKIWDGIWSGRPRFSHAREGSLGFESGRAMLTLYDGLTYEPTTDNSDGYRVTKFQQQQLALQLTEDLERGAFQNKTPRSMRISQLKEFVTDLRSAVETSQNPDYTLSKLRFAQVEYHKKFSIPFACLAFGLMGVPLGLMVKQSGRMIGFGVGLAVILIYYLLLQIGQSAGLNGMLSPALAMWLPNVVIGIFGIALSIRMIGEGTLRTWRDRNSKMPLVVNRKVES
;
A
#
# COMPACT_ATOMS: atom_id res chain seq x y z
N MET A 1 -1.05 -13.32 23.00
CA MET A 1 0.01 -14.18 22.43
C MET A 1 -0.47 -15.05 21.28
N VAL A 2 -1.48 -15.91 21.44
CA VAL A 2 -1.96 -16.78 20.34
C VAL A 2 -2.34 -15.98 19.09
N LEU A 3 -3.09 -14.88 19.25
CA LEU A 3 -3.47 -14.00 18.13
C LEU A 3 -2.26 -13.42 17.38
N SER A 4 -1.21 -13.00 18.08
CA SER A 4 0.02 -12.49 17.47
C SER A 4 0.74 -13.55 16.64
N VAL A 5 0.77 -14.80 17.11
CA VAL A 5 1.40 -15.91 16.37
C VAL A 5 0.60 -16.25 15.11
N VAL A 6 -0.73 -16.26 15.22
CA VAL A 6 -1.63 -16.48 14.08
C VAL A 6 -1.48 -15.35 13.04
N ASP A 7 -1.46 -14.10 13.48
CA ASP A 7 -1.31 -12.93 12.60
C ASP A 7 0.04 -12.95 11.87
N LEU A 8 1.12 -13.27 12.58
CA LEU A 8 2.45 -13.42 11.98
C LEU A 8 2.48 -14.56 10.94
N GLY A 9 1.82 -15.69 11.22
CA GLY A 9 1.68 -16.79 10.26
C GLY A 9 0.87 -16.40 9.02
N LEU A 10 -0.21 -15.62 9.17
CA LEU A 10 -0.99 -15.08 8.06
C LEU A 10 -0.16 -14.11 7.20
N MET A 11 0.58 -13.20 7.84
CA MET A 11 1.41 -12.21 7.15
C MET A 11 2.58 -12.82 6.38
N ASP A 12 3.20 -13.88 6.89
CA ASP A 12 4.38 -14.49 6.25
C ASP A 12 4.02 -15.60 5.25
N TYR A 13 2.98 -16.40 5.53
CA TYR A 13 2.63 -17.53 4.67
C TYR A 13 1.42 -17.26 3.77
N ALA A 14 0.29 -16.86 4.35
CA ALA A 14 -0.98 -16.79 3.64
C ALA A 14 -1.02 -15.63 2.64
N LEU A 15 -0.64 -14.43 3.10
CA LEU A 15 -0.73 -13.21 2.30
C LEU A 15 0.20 -13.23 1.06
N PRO A 16 1.49 -13.64 1.16
CA PRO A 16 2.34 -13.76 -0.02
C PRO A 16 1.87 -14.84 -1.00
N LYS A 17 1.36 -15.97 -0.50
CA LYS A 17 0.88 -17.07 -1.35
C LYS A 17 -0.40 -16.68 -2.10
N ALA A 18 -1.33 -16.00 -1.43
CA ALA A 18 -2.54 -15.48 -2.05
C ALA A 18 -2.21 -14.42 -3.12
N ASN A 19 -1.31 -13.49 -2.81
CA ASN A 19 -0.87 -12.47 -3.75
C ASN A 19 -0.16 -13.07 -4.97
N LEU A 20 0.67 -14.10 -4.78
CA LEU A 20 1.31 -14.81 -5.89
C LEU A 20 0.28 -15.52 -6.78
N ALA A 21 -0.68 -16.23 -6.18
CA ALA A 21 -1.74 -16.89 -6.93
C ALA A 21 -2.59 -15.88 -7.73
N TYR A 22 -2.95 -14.75 -7.11
CA TYR A 22 -3.65 -13.65 -7.78
C TYR A 22 -2.82 -13.07 -8.93
N ALA A 23 -1.52 -12.86 -8.71
CA ALA A 23 -0.60 -12.34 -9.72
C ALA A 23 -0.50 -13.27 -10.93
N THR A 24 -0.34 -14.58 -10.69
CA THR A 24 -0.27 -15.59 -11.75
C THR A 24 -1.59 -15.66 -12.51
N LEU A 25 -2.72 -15.70 -11.81
CA LEU A 25 -4.04 -15.73 -12.45
C LEU A 25 -4.30 -14.48 -13.28
N LYS A 26 -3.98 -13.28 -12.75
CA LYS A 26 -4.08 -12.02 -13.47
C LYS A 26 -3.22 -12.04 -14.73
N ARG A 27 -1.98 -12.57 -14.64
CA ARG A 27 -1.08 -12.71 -15.79
C ARG A 27 -1.65 -13.68 -16.84
N ASP A 28 -2.24 -14.79 -16.42
CA ASP A 28 -2.82 -15.77 -17.33
C ASP A 28 -4.07 -15.23 -18.03
N ILE A 29 -4.92 -14.48 -17.32
CA ILE A 29 -6.07 -13.75 -17.89
C ILE A 29 -5.59 -12.69 -18.89
N GLN A 30 -4.58 -11.88 -18.53
CA GLN A 30 -4.03 -10.86 -19.41
C GLN A 30 -3.37 -11.43 -20.66
N ARG A 31 -2.73 -12.61 -20.56
CA ARG A 31 -2.17 -13.31 -21.73
C ARG A 31 -3.24 -13.82 -22.68
N HIS A 32 -4.38 -14.26 -22.16
CA HIS A 32 -5.50 -14.73 -22.98
C HIS A 32 -6.39 -13.58 -23.47
N ASN A 33 -6.39 -12.44 -22.79
CA ASN A 33 -7.16 -11.26 -23.18
C ASN A 33 -6.35 -9.97 -22.91
N PRO A 34 -5.44 -9.59 -23.83
CA PRO A 34 -4.55 -8.43 -23.67
C PRO A 34 -5.31 -7.11 -23.53
N THR A 35 -6.56 -7.06 -23.98
CA THR A 35 -7.45 -5.91 -23.83
C THR A 35 -7.86 -5.64 -22.38
N PHE A 36 -7.84 -6.64 -21.49
CA PHE A 36 -8.25 -6.49 -20.09
C PHE A 36 -7.37 -5.51 -19.28
N ILE A 37 -6.19 -5.14 -19.80
CA ILE A 37 -5.30 -4.13 -19.22
C ILE A 37 -5.78 -2.71 -19.55
N LEU A 38 -6.54 -2.58 -20.63
CA LEU A 38 -6.94 -1.32 -21.19
C LEU A 38 -8.34 -1.01 -20.63
N GLU A 39 -8.40 -0.23 -19.56
CA GLU A 39 -9.67 0.36 -19.12
C GLU A 39 -10.20 1.25 -20.26
N GLU A 40 -11.43 0.96 -20.67
CA GLU A 40 -12.14 1.66 -21.74
C GLU A 40 -12.17 3.17 -21.42
N ALA A 41 -11.80 4.00 -22.39
CA ALA A 41 -11.78 5.46 -22.30
C ALA A 41 -10.82 6.11 -21.27
N THR A 42 -9.72 5.46 -20.85
CA THR A 42 -8.68 6.14 -20.04
C THR A 42 -7.41 6.43 -20.85
N VAL A 43 -7.07 7.72 -20.94
CA VAL A 43 -5.75 8.20 -21.38
C VAL A 43 -4.67 7.45 -20.60
N MET A 44 -3.79 6.74 -21.30
CA MET A 44 -2.63 6.11 -20.67
C MET A 44 -1.61 7.19 -20.28
N LYS A 45 -1.80 7.75 -19.07
CA LYS A 45 -0.97 8.82 -18.49
C LYS A 45 0.51 8.43 -18.35
N GLU A 46 0.83 7.14 -18.36
CA GLU A 46 2.20 6.64 -18.21
C GLU A 46 3.15 7.08 -19.35
N LEU A 47 2.63 7.33 -20.55
CA LEU A 47 3.40 7.80 -21.71
C LEU A 47 3.43 9.33 -21.90
N GLU A 48 2.73 10.09 -21.04
CA GLU A 48 2.79 11.56 -21.06
C GLU A 48 4.21 12.09 -20.83
N ARG A 49 5.04 11.34 -20.07
CA ARG A 49 6.44 11.69 -19.81
C ARG A 49 7.32 11.65 -21.07
N GLU A 50 6.96 10.82 -22.05
CA GLU A 50 7.64 10.75 -23.35
C GLU A 50 6.94 11.61 -24.42
N GLY A 51 5.89 12.35 -24.05
CA GLY A 51 5.10 13.16 -24.97
C GLY A 51 4.22 12.34 -25.92
N LYS A 52 3.92 11.08 -25.57
CA LYS A 52 3.05 10.20 -26.35
C LYS A 52 1.71 10.00 -25.63
N LEU A 53 0.62 10.24 -26.34
CA LEU A 53 -0.74 10.04 -25.85
C LEU A 53 -1.46 9.07 -26.77
N TRP A 54 -2.29 8.21 -26.21
CA TRP A 54 -3.00 7.20 -26.96
C TRP A 54 -4.33 6.90 -26.31
N MET A 55 -5.33 6.71 -27.16
CA MET A 55 -6.73 6.51 -26.81
C MET A 55 -7.36 5.56 -27.84
N TYR A 56 -8.38 4.83 -27.43
CA TYR A 56 -9.23 4.03 -28.31
C TYR A 56 -10.65 4.05 -27.73
N GLU A 57 -11.66 3.87 -28.59
CA GLU A 57 -13.06 4.09 -28.20
C GLU A 57 -13.68 2.85 -27.54
N SER A 58 -13.44 1.68 -28.11
CA SER A 58 -13.98 0.42 -27.61
C SER A 58 -13.09 -0.73 -28.08
N THR A 59 -13.25 -1.89 -27.46
CA THR A 59 -12.62 -3.12 -27.96
C THR A 59 -13.66 -4.20 -28.15
N ASP A 60 -13.57 -4.91 -29.27
CA ASP A 60 -14.38 -6.08 -29.52
C ASP A 60 -13.96 -7.25 -28.62
N ALA A 61 -14.85 -7.65 -27.71
CA ALA A 61 -14.63 -8.71 -26.72
C ALA A 61 -14.36 -10.10 -27.31
N LYS A 62 -14.69 -10.34 -28.60
CA LYS A 62 -14.44 -11.63 -29.28
C LYS A 62 -13.11 -11.69 -30.01
N SER A 63 -12.67 -10.57 -30.58
CA SER A 63 -11.49 -10.50 -31.44
C SER A 63 -10.28 -9.80 -30.78
N GLY A 64 -10.49 -9.10 -29.67
CA GLY A 64 -9.46 -8.31 -29.00
C GLY A 64 -8.99 -7.09 -29.80
N ARG A 65 -9.68 -6.75 -30.90
CA ARG A 65 -9.35 -5.59 -31.75
C ARG A 65 -9.93 -4.31 -31.15
N MET A 66 -9.06 -3.34 -30.93
CA MET A 66 -9.41 -1.97 -30.54
C MET A 66 -10.01 -1.24 -31.74
N ARG A 67 -11.05 -0.44 -31.51
CA ARG A 67 -11.69 0.42 -32.51
C ARG A 67 -11.39 1.89 -32.25
N GLU A 68 -11.27 2.65 -33.34
CA GLU A 68 -11.08 4.10 -33.31
C GLU A 68 -9.85 4.52 -32.48
N VAL A 69 -8.70 3.92 -32.83
CA VAL A 69 -7.42 4.14 -32.15
C VAL A 69 -6.84 5.49 -32.58
N LYS A 70 -6.50 6.33 -31.61
CA LYS A 70 -5.92 7.66 -31.76
C LYS A 70 -4.60 7.73 -31.01
N ILE A 71 -3.54 8.17 -31.67
CA ILE A 71 -2.19 8.26 -31.13
C ILE A 71 -1.64 9.65 -31.43
N TRP A 72 -1.14 10.33 -30.42
CA TRP A 72 -0.35 11.54 -30.54
C TRP A 72 1.07 11.24 -30.10
N ASP A 73 2.03 11.71 -30.88
CA ASP A 73 3.46 11.53 -30.64
C ASP A 73 4.14 12.90 -30.64
N GLY A 74 5.05 13.11 -29.68
CA GLY A 74 5.80 14.36 -29.54
C GLY A 74 4.95 15.58 -29.19
N ILE A 75 3.96 15.47 -28.30
CA ILE A 75 3.09 16.59 -27.87
C ILE A 75 3.93 17.79 -27.39
N TRP A 76 5.03 17.52 -26.69
CA TRP A 76 5.94 18.53 -26.15
C TRP A 76 7.01 19.02 -27.14
N SER A 77 7.11 18.40 -28.33
CA SER A 77 8.16 18.68 -29.31
C SER A 77 7.88 19.89 -30.21
N GLY A 78 6.72 20.54 -30.04
CA GLY A 78 6.26 21.64 -30.90
C GLY A 78 5.76 21.21 -32.29
N ARG A 79 5.95 19.93 -32.66
CA ARG A 79 5.50 19.33 -33.92
C ARG A 79 4.79 18.01 -33.67
N PRO A 80 3.58 18.03 -33.08
CA PRO A 80 2.88 16.81 -32.73
C PRO A 80 2.48 16.04 -33.98
N ARG A 81 2.80 14.74 -33.99
CA ARG A 81 2.28 13.81 -35.00
C ARG A 81 1.02 13.16 -34.46
N PHE A 82 -0.05 13.19 -35.25
CA PHE A 82 -1.31 12.55 -34.89
C PHE A 82 -1.59 11.39 -35.83
N SER A 83 -1.93 10.21 -35.30
CA SER A 83 -2.31 9.04 -36.09
C SER A 83 -3.66 8.53 -35.61
N HIS A 84 -4.57 8.32 -36.55
CA HIS A 84 -5.90 7.76 -36.31
C HIS A 84 -6.07 6.49 -37.14
N ALA A 85 -6.63 5.44 -36.55
CA ALA A 85 -6.87 4.16 -37.22
C ALA A 85 -8.22 3.60 -36.82
N ARG A 86 -8.93 3.00 -37.79
CA ARG A 86 -10.25 2.40 -37.53
C ARG A 86 -10.14 1.18 -36.63
N GLU A 87 -9.13 0.34 -36.83
CA GLU A 87 -8.87 -0.83 -36.00
C GLU A 87 -7.41 -0.89 -35.55
N GLY A 88 -7.17 -1.49 -34.38
CA GLY A 88 -5.83 -1.80 -33.89
C GLY A 88 -5.79 -3.12 -33.15
N SER A 89 -4.70 -3.87 -33.30
CA SER A 89 -4.44 -5.07 -32.51
C SER A 89 -3.09 -4.96 -31.80
N LEU A 90 -3.05 -5.35 -30.53
CA LEU A 90 -1.81 -5.43 -29.76
C LEU A 90 -1.32 -6.89 -29.72
N GLY A 91 -0.14 -7.14 -30.27
CA GLY A 91 0.57 -8.41 -30.18
C GLY A 91 1.82 -8.32 -29.31
N PHE A 92 2.33 -9.46 -28.85
CA PHE A 92 3.64 -9.54 -28.20
C PHE A 92 4.55 -10.44 -29.04
N GLU A 93 5.59 -9.85 -29.63
CA GLU A 93 6.59 -10.57 -30.40
C GLU A 93 7.98 -10.32 -29.79
N SER A 94 8.72 -11.40 -29.52
CA SER A 94 10.11 -11.33 -29.03
C SER A 94 10.32 -10.43 -27.79
N GLY A 95 9.34 -10.42 -26.87
CA GLY A 95 9.41 -9.62 -25.63
C GLY A 95 9.14 -8.11 -25.81
N ARG A 96 8.69 -7.69 -27.00
CA ARG A 96 8.24 -6.32 -27.27
C ARG A 96 6.76 -6.33 -27.63
N ALA A 97 6.03 -5.34 -27.14
CA ALA A 97 4.65 -5.15 -27.55
C ALA A 97 4.63 -4.51 -28.95
N MET A 98 3.87 -5.08 -29.87
CA MET A 98 3.73 -4.59 -31.24
C MET A 98 2.28 -4.17 -31.47
N LEU A 99 2.06 -2.87 -31.63
CA LEU A 99 0.75 -2.34 -31.97
C LEU A 99 0.61 -2.28 -33.50
N THR A 100 -0.32 -3.05 -34.04
CA THR A 100 -0.65 -3.03 -35.46
C THR A 100 -1.94 -2.24 -35.66
N LEU A 101 -1.86 -1.14 -36.38
CA LEU A 101 -2.99 -0.29 -36.77
C LEU A 101 -3.43 -0.65 -38.18
N TYR A 102 -4.73 -0.66 -38.40
CA TYR A 102 -5.36 -0.96 -39.69
C TYR A 102 -6.25 0.20 -40.13
N ASP A 103 -6.19 0.51 -41.42
CA ASP A 103 -6.99 1.54 -42.08
C ASP A 103 -6.99 2.87 -41.34
N GLY A 104 -5.89 3.60 -41.49
CA GLY A 104 -5.68 4.85 -40.77
C GLY A 104 -5.02 5.97 -41.56
N LEU A 105 -4.92 7.11 -40.90
CA LEU A 105 -4.41 8.38 -41.39
C LEU A 105 -3.43 8.93 -40.35
N THR A 106 -2.23 9.28 -40.81
CA THR A 106 -1.22 9.98 -40.00
C THR A 106 -1.06 11.41 -40.50
N TYR A 107 -1.20 12.36 -39.60
CA TYR A 107 -1.04 13.79 -39.78
C TYR A 107 0.31 14.21 -39.20
N GLU A 108 1.19 14.73 -40.05
CA GLU A 108 2.51 15.22 -39.67
C GLU A 108 2.68 16.68 -40.11
N PRO A 109 3.22 17.58 -39.27
CA PRO A 109 3.50 18.94 -39.67
C PRO A 109 4.66 18.98 -40.68
N THR A 110 4.51 19.76 -41.75
CA THR A 110 5.52 19.88 -42.80
C THR A 110 6.74 20.65 -42.29
N THR A 111 7.95 20.24 -42.69
CA THR A 111 9.22 20.85 -42.22
C THR A 111 9.48 22.25 -42.80
N ASP A 112 8.72 22.63 -43.85
CA ASP A 112 9.03 23.74 -44.76
C ASP A 112 8.19 25.00 -44.50
N ASN A 113 8.17 25.47 -43.25
CA ASN A 113 7.63 26.77 -42.81
C ASN A 113 6.19 27.12 -43.29
N SER A 114 5.39 26.12 -43.59
CA SER A 114 3.98 26.24 -43.98
C SER A 114 3.11 25.61 -42.89
N ASP A 115 1.96 26.22 -42.59
CA ASP A 115 0.92 25.66 -41.70
C ASP A 115 0.26 24.38 -42.27
N GLY A 116 0.90 23.73 -43.25
CA GLY A 116 0.43 22.57 -43.95
C GLY A 116 0.71 21.27 -43.19
N TYR A 117 -0.31 20.43 -43.09
CA TYR A 117 -0.21 19.07 -42.58
C TYR A 117 -0.05 18.09 -43.74
N ARG A 118 0.94 17.20 -43.65
CA ARG A 118 1.05 16.04 -44.51
C ARG A 118 0.16 14.93 -43.96
N VAL A 119 -0.82 14.52 -44.75
CA VAL A 119 -1.70 13.38 -44.42
C VAL A 119 -1.22 12.15 -45.17
N THR A 120 -0.82 11.13 -44.42
CA THR A 120 -0.39 9.84 -44.96
C THR A 120 -1.48 8.80 -44.66
N LYS A 121 -2.08 8.23 -45.70
CA LYS A 121 -3.02 7.12 -45.56
C LYS A 121 -2.25 5.80 -45.52
N PHE A 122 -2.54 4.95 -44.54
CA PHE A 122 -1.95 3.62 -44.41
C PHE A 122 -3.04 2.55 -44.33
N GLN A 123 -2.75 1.39 -44.92
CA GLN A 123 -3.59 0.20 -44.79
C GLN A 123 -3.21 -0.60 -43.54
N GLN A 124 -1.91 -0.71 -43.28
CA GLN A 124 -1.38 -1.37 -42.09
C GLN A 124 -0.12 -0.63 -41.62
N GLN A 125 -0.03 -0.35 -40.32
CA GLN A 125 1.14 0.28 -39.71
C GLN A 125 1.48 -0.43 -38.40
N GLN A 126 2.75 -0.80 -38.24
CA GLN A 126 3.23 -1.42 -37.01
C GLN A 126 4.05 -0.42 -36.19
N LEU A 127 3.72 -0.31 -34.91
CA LEU A 127 4.39 0.53 -33.93
C LEU A 127 5.00 -0.38 -32.87
N ALA A 128 6.33 -0.44 -32.84
CA ALA A 128 7.05 -1.10 -31.76
C ALA A 128 6.93 -0.24 -30.51
N LEU A 129 6.14 -0.74 -29.57
CA LEU A 129 5.93 -0.10 -28.29
C LEU A 129 7.07 -0.55 -27.38
N GLN A 130 7.91 0.40 -26.94
CA GLN A 130 8.90 0.18 -25.88
C GLN A 130 8.21 0.06 -24.50
N LEU A 131 7.05 -0.60 -24.45
CA LEU A 131 6.33 -0.85 -23.21
C LEU A 131 6.97 -1.97 -22.37
N THR A 132 8.16 -2.46 -22.73
CA THR A 132 8.85 -3.52 -21.98
C THR A 132 9.16 -3.07 -20.55
N GLU A 133 9.36 -1.79 -20.24
CA GLU A 133 9.50 -1.39 -18.83
C GLU A 133 8.17 -1.10 -18.13
N ASP A 134 7.15 -0.55 -18.81
CA ASP A 134 5.93 -0.06 -18.16
C ASP A 134 4.76 -1.06 -18.14
N LEU A 135 4.61 -1.92 -19.16
CA LEU A 135 3.77 -3.13 -19.03
C LEU A 135 4.42 -4.12 -18.09
N GLU A 136 5.75 -4.17 -18.02
CA GLU A 136 6.42 -4.85 -16.93
C GLU A 136 6.16 -4.14 -15.62
N ARG A 137 6.17 -2.80 -15.47
CA ARG A 137 5.74 -2.18 -14.20
C ARG A 137 4.29 -2.55 -13.85
N GLY A 138 3.37 -2.61 -14.81
CA GLY A 138 1.98 -3.08 -14.61
C GLY A 138 1.84 -4.57 -14.29
N ALA A 139 2.70 -5.43 -14.86
CA ALA A 139 2.72 -6.89 -14.66
C ALA A 139 3.63 -7.34 -13.49
N PHE A 140 4.61 -6.53 -13.13
CA PHE A 140 5.58 -6.69 -12.03
C PHE A 140 5.22 -5.85 -10.80
N GLN A 141 4.07 -5.15 -10.78
CA GLN A 141 3.50 -4.58 -9.56
C GLN A 141 3.28 -5.62 -8.44
N ASN A 142 3.48 -6.91 -8.70
CA ASN A 142 3.25 -7.97 -7.74
C ASN A 142 4.43 -8.33 -6.82
N LYS A 143 5.61 -7.71 -6.99
CA LYS A 143 6.69 -7.77 -5.98
C LYS A 143 6.83 -6.41 -5.27
N THR A 144 5.74 -5.92 -4.70
CA THR A 144 5.87 -4.87 -3.69
C THR A 144 6.47 -5.48 -2.42
N PRO A 145 7.35 -4.78 -1.68
CA PRO A 145 7.84 -5.24 -0.37
C PRO A 145 6.75 -5.76 0.59
N ARG A 146 5.51 -5.28 0.41
CA ARG A 146 4.29 -5.73 1.10
C ARG A 146 3.95 -7.20 0.82
N SER A 147 4.04 -7.62 -0.43
CA SER A 147 3.65 -8.96 -0.89
C SER A 147 4.73 -10.03 -0.71
N MET A 148 5.94 -9.64 -0.33
CA MET A 148 7.06 -10.56 -0.14
C MET A 148 6.98 -11.32 1.19
N ARG A 149 7.51 -12.55 1.22
CA ARG A 149 7.83 -13.24 2.48
C ARG A 149 8.93 -12.51 3.24
N ILE A 150 9.03 -12.75 4.54
CA ILE A 150 10.06 -12.10 5.39
C ILE A 150 11.48 -12.42 4.88
N SER A 151 11.74 -13.67 4.45
CA SER A 151 13.04 -14.06 3.91
C SER A 151 13.39 -13.31 2.62
N GLN A 152 12.44 -13.27 1.68
CA GLN A 152 12.59 -12.55 0.41
C GLN A 152 12.75 -11.05 0.60
N LEU A 153 12.02 -10.48 1.57
CA LEU A 153 12.13 -9.06 1.90
C LEU A 153 13.49 -8.72 2.51
N LYS A 154 14.07 -9.64 3.30
CA LYS A 154 15.42 -9.48 3.87
C LYS A 154 16.51 -9.52 2.79
N GLU A 155 16.41 -10.46 1.85
CA GLU A 155 17.27 -10.51 0.66
C GLU A 155 17.14 -9.21 -0.14
N PHE A 156 15.90 -8.79 -0.44
CA PHE A 156 15.62 -7.56 -1.18
C PHE A 156 16.19 -6.30 -0.52
N VAL A 157 16.13 -6.18 0.81
CA VAL A 157 16.75 -5.06 1.56
C VAL A 157 18.28 -5.12 1.46
N THR A 158 18.87 -6.31 1.45
CA THR A 158 20.32 -6.50 1.32
C THR A 158 20.79 -6.10 -0.07
N ASP A 159 20.09 -6.55 -1.10
CA ASP A 159 20.37 -6.21 -2.50
C ASP A 159 20.25 -4.70 -2.74
N LEU A 160 19.19 -4.08 -2.23
CA LEU A 160 19.01 -2.63 -2.31
C LEU A 160 20.12 -1.87 -1.59
N ARG A 161 20.60 -2.38 -0.46
CA ARG A 161 21.69 -1.75 0.29
C ARG A 161 22.99 -1.71 -0.53
N SER A 162 23.36 -2.82 -1.17
CA SER A 162 24.51 -2.86 -2.08
C SER A 162 24.29 -2.01 -3.34
N ALA A 163 23.05 -1.94 -3.83
CA ALA A 163 22.73 -1.16 -5.01
C ALA A 163 22.80 0.36 -4.75
N VAL A 164 22.53 0.82 -3.51
CA VAL A 164 22.67 2.24 -3.14
C VAL A 164 24.10 2.75 -3.40
N GLU A 165 25.12 1.93 -3.17
CA GLU A 165 26.53 2.31 -3.34
C GLU A 165 26.94 2.44 -4.82
N THR A 166 26.24 1.74 -5.73
CA THR A 166 26.58 1.68 -7.16
C THR A 166 25.58 2.45 -8.05
N SER A 167 24.51 3.04 -7.47
CA SER A 167 23.41 3.61 -8.24
C SER A 167 23.72 4.99 -8.81
N GLN A 168 23.34 5.20 -10.08
CA GLN A 168 23.38 6.51 -10.76
C GLN A 168 22.46 7.56 -10.09
N ASN A 169 21.41 7.13 -9.38
CA ASN A 169 20.49 8.00 -8.64
C ASN A 169 20.38 7.54 -7.17
N PRO A 170 21.25 8.06 -6.28
CA PRO A 170 21.28 7.64 -4.87
C PRO A 170 19.96 7.93 -4.14
N ASP A 171 19.32 9.08 -4.38
CA ASP A 171 18.11 9.50 -3.64
C ASP A 171 16.89 8.59 -3.89
N TYR A 172 16.69 8.16 -5.13
CA TYR A 172 15.61 7.24 -5.49
C TYR A 172 15.82 5.85 -4.87
N THR A 173 17.07 5.37 -4.91
CA THR A 173 17.43 4.05 -4.38
C THR A 173 17.34 4.04 -2.86
N LEU A 174 17.76 5.13 -2.21
CA LEU A 174 17.64 5.34 -0.76
C LEU A 174 16.17 5.36 -0.31
N SER A 175 15.30 6.02 -1.06
CA SER A 175 13.86 6.06 -0.78
C SER A 175 13.23 4.67 -0.90
N LYS A 176 13.61 3.87 -1.91
CA LYS A 176 13.20 2.46 -2.03
C LYS A 176 13.70 1.60 -0.86
N LEU A 177 14.94 1.79 -0.45
CA LEU A 177 15.53 1.08 0.69
C LEU A 177 14.76 1.39 1.98
N ARG A 178 14.48 2.67 2.24
CA ARG A 178 13.67 3.11 3.40
C ARG A 178 12.29 2.47 3.38
N PHE A 179 11.62 2.48 2.22
CA PHE A 179 10.31 1.82 2.06
C PHE A 179 10.37 0.32 2.39
N ALA A 180 11.37 -0.40 1.87
CA ALA A 180 11.54 -1.83 2.14
C ALA A 180 11.82 -2.10 3.62
N GLN A 181 12.62 -1.27 4.29
CA GLN A 181 12.90 -1.37 5.72
C GLN A 181 11.67 -1.08 6.59
N VAL A 182 10.88 -0.06 6.24
CA VAL A 182 9.62 0.26 6.94
C VAL A 182 8.68 -0.95 6.86
N GLU A 183 8.54 -1.53 5.68
CA GLU A 183 7.66 -2.69 5.47
C GLU A 183 8.15 -3.93 6.23
N TYR A 184 9.47 -4.12 6.33
CA TYR A 184 10.06 -5.18 7.14
C TYR A 184 9.69 -5.02 8.62
N HIS A 185 9.91 -3.84 9.21
CA HIS A 185 9.54 -3.59 10.61
C HIS A 185 8.03 -3.63 10.84
N LYS A 186 7.23 -3.29 9.84
CA LYS A 186 5.77 -3.36 9.90
C LYS A 186 5.25 -4.79 10.08
N LYS A 187 5.83 -5.76 9.38
CA LYS A 187 5.46 -7.19 9.50
C LYS A 187 5.62 -7.75 10.92
N PHE A 188 6.54 -7.18 11.72
CA PHE A 188 6.72 -7.56 13.14
C PHE A 188 5.94 -6.66 14.10
N SER A 189 5.84 -5.37 13.79
CA SER A 189 5.18 -4.40 14.67
C SER A 189 3.68 -4.67 14.80
N ILE A 190 2.99 -5.03 13.71
CA ILE A 190 1.54 -5.26 13.76
C ILE A 190 1.15 -6.45 14.67
N PRO A 191 1.78 -7.65 14.55
CA PRO A 191 1.52 -8.74 15.49
C PRO A 191 1.84 -8.40 16.95
N PHE A 192 2.88 -7.58 17.17
CA PHE A 192 3.27 -7.14 18.51
C PHE A 192 2.28 -6.13 19.10
N ALA A 193 1.56 -5.38 18.26
CA ALA A 193 0.51 -4.46 18.70
C ALA A 193 -0.55 -5.18 19.54
N CYS A 194 -0.91 -6.43 19.21
CA CYS A 194 -1.87 -7.20 19.98
C CYS A 194 -1.45 -7.38 21.46
N LEU A 195 -0.14 -7.44 21.75
CA LEU A 195 0.35 -7.50 23.12
C LEU A 195 0.19 -6.15 23.82
N ALA A 196 0.52 -5.05 23.15
CA ALA A 196 0.35 -3.69 23.69
C ALA A 196 -1.14 -3.39 23.96
N PHE A 197 -2.02 -3.73 23.01
CA PHE A 197 -3.47 -3.62 23.18
C PHE A 197 -4.02 -4.53 24.27
N GLY A 198 -3.50 -5.75 24.41
CA GLY A 198 -3.87 -6.64 25.52
C GLY A 198 -3.52 -6.01 26.88
N LEU A 199 -2.31 -5.47 26.99
CA LEU A 199 -1.83 -4.82 28.22
C LEU A 199 -2.64 -3.57 28.58
N MET A 200 -3.04 -2.78 27.59
CA MET A 200 -3.88 -1.59 27.79
C MET A 200 -5.36 -1.95 28.00
N GLY A 201 -5.85 -3.00 27.34
CA GLY A 201 -7.24 -3.44 27.38
C GLY A 201 -7.67 -4.01 28.73
N VAL A 202 -6.76 -4.66 29.46
CA VAL A 202 -7.02 -5.19 30.81
C VAL A 202 -7.44 -4.09 31.80
N PRO A 203 -6.65 -3.03 32.06
CA PRO A 203 -7.06 -1.97 33.00
C PRO A 203 -8.27 -1.20 32.48
N LEU A 204 -8.34 -0.88 31.18
CA LEU A 204 -9.47 -0.18 30.59
C LEU A 204 -10.78 -0.96 30.76
N GLY A 205 -10.77 -2.27 30.50
CA GLY A 205 -11.94 -3.14 30.66
C GLY A 205 -12.43 -3.22 32.10
N LEU A 206 -11.52 -3.21 33.08
CA LEU A 206 -11.88 -3.23 34.49
C LEU A 206 -12.46 -1.90 34.99
N MET A 207 -11.97 -0.76 34.50
CA MET A 207 -12.50 0.56 34.83
C MET A 207 -13.91 0.77 34.24
N VAL A 208 -14.08 0.39 32.97
CA VAL A 208 -15.33 0.56 32.20
C VAL A 208 -16.50 -0.25 32.77
N LYS A 209 -16.24 -1.37 33.46
CA LYS A 209 -17.29 -2.19 34.09
C LYS A 209 -18.18 -1.38 35.05
N GLN A 210 -17.68 -0.26 35.57
CA GLN A 210 -18.43 0.64 36.47
C GLN A 210 -19.24 1.72 35.74
N SER A 211 -18.94 2.01 34.47
CA SER A 211 -19.50 3.15 33.71
C SER A 211 -20.47 2.76 32.59
N GLY A 212 -20.80 1.48 32.42
CA GLY A 212 -21.80 1.00 31.46
C GLY A 212 -21.20 0.53 30.12
N ARG A 213 -21.88 -0.43 29.48
CA ARG A 213 -21.33 -1.22 28.35
C ARG A 213 -21.01 -0.40 27.09
N MET A 214 -21.80 0.65 26.79
CA MET A 214 -21.59 1.52 25.61
C MET A 214 -20.35 2.41 25.75
N ILE A 215 -20.04 2.89 26.95
CA ILE A 215 -18.86 3.75 27.19
C ILE A 215 -17.58 2.97 26.88
N GLY A 216 -17.53 1.69 27.24
CA GLY A 216 -16.43 0.79 26.92
C GLY A 216 -16.14 0.66 25.43
N PHE A 217 -17.21 0.48 24.65
CA PHE A 217 -17.10 0.39 23.21
C PHE A 217 -16.57 1.69 22.60
N GLY A 218 -17.08 2.84 23.03
CA GLY A 218 -16.61 4.16 22.56
C GLY A 218 -15.13 4.40 22.87
N VAL A 219 -14.69 4.09 24.09
CA VAL A 219 -13.28 4.22 24.49
C VAL A 219 -12.39 3.27 23.67
N GLY A 220 -12.79 2.02 23.48
CA GLY A 220 -12.04 1.06 22.66
C GLY A 220 -11.90 1.52 21.20
N LEU A 221 -12.98 2.06 20.63
CA LEU A 221 -12.97 2.62 19.27
C LEU A 221 -12.06 3.85 19.16
N ALA A 222 -12.10 4.76 20.14
CA ALA A 222 -11.21 5.91 20.14
C ALA A 222 -9.73 5.49 20.21
N VAL A 223 -9.40 4.52 21.05
CA VAL A 223 -8.03 4.02 21.21
C VAL A 223 -7.50 3.37 19.93
N ILE A 224 -8.31 2.53 19.26
CA ILE A 224 -7.88 1.90 18.01
C ILE A 224 -7.69 2.94 16.89
N LEU A 225 -8.56 3.96 16.81
CA LEU A 225 -8.41 5.06 15.85
C LEU A 225 -7.13 5.85 16.09
N ILE A 226 -6.84 6.23 17.34
CA ILE A 226 -5.60 6.94 17.71
C ILE A 226 -4.38 6.10 17.33
N TYR A 227 -4.41 4.79 17.58
CA TYR A 227 -3.32 3.89 17.19
C TYR A 227 -3.08 3.89 15.68
N TYR A 228 -4.14 3.78 14.87
CA TYR A 228 -3.99 3.81 13.40
C TYR A 228 -3.47 5.16 12.89
N LEU A 229 -3.89 6.27 13.52
CA LEU A 229 -3.34 7.59 13.19
C LEU A 229 -1.84 7.67 13.50
N LEU A 230 -1.42 7.20 14.68
CA LEU A 230 0.00 7.15 15.04
C LEU A 230 0.80 6.25 14.08
N LEU A 231 0.25 5.10 13.69
CA LEU A 231 0.86 4.20 12.73
C LEU A 231 1.03 4.85 11.36
N GLN A 232 0.02 5.58 10.88
CA GLN A 232 0.07 6.27 9.59
C GLN A 232 1.09 7.42 9.60
N ILE A 233 1.14 8.20 10.68
CA ILE A 233 2.12 9.27 10.87
C ILE A 233 3.53 8.69 10.94
N GLY A 234 3.74 7.64 11.73
CA GLY A 234 5.03 6.94 11.86
C GLY A 234 5.50 6.40 10.51
N GLN A 235 4.63 5.72 9.78
CA GLN A 235 4.94 5.20 8.44
C GLN A 235 5.36 6.33 7.50
N SER A 236 4.61 7.44 7.46
CA SER A 236 4.94 8.61 6.63
C SER A 236 6.31 9.21 7.02
N ALA A 237 6.58 9.38 8.32
CA ALA A 237 7.85 9.91 8.81
C ALA A 237 9.06 9.01 8.50
N GLY A 238 8.88 7.68 8.54
CA GLY A 238 9.91 6.71 8.15
C GLY A 238 10.21 6.72 6.65
N LEU A 239 9.20 6.95 5.82
CA LEU A 239 9.35 7.05 4.36
C LEU A 239 10.06 8.34 3.94
N ASN A 240 9.72 9.46 4.58
CA ASN A 240 10.35 10.76 4.33
C ASN A 240 11.78 10.86 4.92
N GLY A 241 12.22 9.84 5.67
CA GLY A 241 13.55 9.81 6.30
C GLY A 241 13.70 10.70 7.53
N MET A 242 12.59 11.21 8.10
CA MET A 242 12.61 11.99 9.33
C MET A 242 12.90 11.12 10.55
N LEU A 243 12.43 9.86 10.52
CA LEU A 243 12.68 8.86 11.55
C LEU A 243 13.31 7.61 10.94
N SER A 244 14.09 6.89 11.75
CA SER A 244 14.58 5.58 11.32
C SER A 244 13.38 4.64 11.08
N PRO A 245 13.39 3.80 10.04
CA PRO A 245 12.29 2.88 9.74
C PRO A 245 11.88 1.98 10.92
N ALA A 246 12.84 1.60 11.76
CA ALA A 246 12.59 0.87 12.99
C ALA A 246 11.77 1.71 13.98
N LEU A 247 12.23 2.93 14.30
CA LEU A 247 11.55 3.76 15.30
C LEU A 247 10.16 4.18 14.82
N ALA A 248 10.03 4.52 13.54
CA ALA A 248 8.78 4.88 12.88
C ALA A 248 7.67 3.83 13.08
N MET A 249 8.00 2.54 12.95
CA MET A 249 7.00 1.46 13.06
C MET A 249 6.76 0.98 14.48
N TRP A 250 7.74 1.12 15.38
CA TRP A 250 7.62 0.63 16.76
C TRP A 250 7.06 1.67 17.73
N LEU A 251 7.19 2.95 17.42
CA LEU A 251 6.75 4.06 18.27
C LEU A 251 5.26 3.97 18.67
N PRO A 252 4.30 3.66 17.77
CA PRO A 252 2.89 3.51 18.17
C PRO A 252 2.68 2.42 19.22
N ASN A 253 3.36 1.27 19.08
CA ASN A 253 3.27 0.16 20.03
C ASN A 253 3.86 0.53 21.40
N VAL A 254 4.99 1.24 21.40
CA VAL A 254 5.65 1.71 22.62
C VAL A 254 4.75 2.71 23.36
N VAL A 255 4.14 3.66 22.64
CA VAL A 255 3.23 4.66 23.23
C VAL A 255 2.02 3.97 23.88
N ILE A 256 1.34 3.07 23.16
CA ILE A 256 0.19 2.33 23.70
C ILE A 256 0.61 1.42 24.87
N GLY A 257 1.76 0.76 24.76
CA GLY A 257 2.30 -0.10 25.81
C GLY A 257 2.60 0.67 27.10
N ILE A 258 3.31 1.80 27.00
CA ILE A 258 3.62 2.66 28.16
C ILE A 258 2.33 3.17 28.80
N PHE A 259 1.36 3.61 27.99
CA PHE A 259 0.07 4.08 28.52
C PHE A 259 -0.70 2.96 29.22
N GLY A 260 -0.70 1.74 28.67
CA GLY A 260 -1.29 0.56 29.30
C GLY A 260 -0.65 0.20 30.64
N ILE A 261 0.69 0.27 30.74
CA ILE A 261 1.42 0.06 32.00
C ILE A 261 1.07 1.14 33.02
N ALA A 262 1.11 2.41 32.62
CA ALA A 262 0.82 3.54 33.50
C ALA A 262 -0.60 3.45 34.08
N LEU A 263 -1.59 3.09 33.25
CA LEU A 263 -2.96 2.84 33.70
C LEU A 263 -3.04 1.67 34.68
N SER A 264 -2.32 0.58 34.41
CA SER A 264 -2.29 -0.60 35.28
C SER A 264 -1.73 -0.26 36.66
N ILE A 265 -0.62 0.48 36.73
CA ILE A 265 -0.01 0.91 38.00
C ILE A 265 -0.97 1.80 38.78
N ARG A 266 -1.58 2.78 38.11
CA ARG A 266 -2.54 3.68 38.76
C ARG A 266 -3.74 2.92 39.33
N MET A 267 -4.27 1.96 38.57
CA MET A 267 -5.40 1.15 39.01
C MET A 267 -5.06 0.30 40.24
N ILE A 268 -3.87 -0.29 40.30
CA ILE A 268 -3.40 -1.06 41.46
C ILE A 268 -3.28 -0.16 42.69
N GLY A 269 -2.77 1.07 42.53
CA GLY A 269 -2.71 2.05 43.62
C GLY A 269 -4.09 2.44 44.18
N GLU A 270 -5.06 2.70 43.30
CA GLU A 270 -6.43 3.06 43.70
C GLU A 270 -7.20 1.87 44.32
N GLY A 271 -6.99 0.65 43.82
CA GLY A 271 -7.58 -0.57 44.39
C GLY A 271 -7.09 -0.88 45.81
N THR A 272 -5.81 -0.65 46.07
CA THR A 272 -5.21 -0.84 47.41
C THR A 272 -5.79 0.14 48.42
N LEU A 273 -5.95 1.42 48.03
CA LEU A 273 -6.57 2.46 48.88
C LEU A 273 -8.06 2.17 49.18
N ARG A 274 -8.81 1.58 48.24
CA ARG A 274 -10.21 1.22 48.47
C ARG A 274 -10.35 0.10 49.51
N THR A 275 -9.49 -0.91 49.47
CA THR A 275 -9.50 -2.01 50.46
C THR A 275 -9.08 -1.55 51.85
N TRP A 276 -8.18 -0.57 51.96
CA TRP A 276 -7.78 0.01 53.24
C TRP A 276 -8.92 0.84 53.88
N ARG A 277 -9.63 1.65 53.08
CA ARG A 277 -10.79 2.44 53.53
C ARG A 277 -11.98 1.57 53.98
N ASP A 278 -12.23 0.45 53.30
CA ASP A 278 -13.32 -0.48 53.64
C ASP A 278 -12.99 -1.37 54.85
N ARG A 279 -11.70 -1.62 55.10
CA ARG A 279 -11.25 -2.32 56.32
C ARG A 279 -11.37 -1.44 57.56
N ASN A 280 -11.17 -0.12 57.44
CA ASN A 280 -11.33 0.83 58.55
C ASN A 280 -12.79 1.19 58.86
N SER A 281 -13.73 0.99 57.93
CA SER A 281 -15.17 1.26 58.18
C SER A 281 -15.88 0.12 58.92
N LYS A 282 -15.25 -1.06 59.05
CA LYS A 282 -15.81 -2.27 59.68
C LYS A 282 -15.30 -2.56 61.09
N MET A 283 -14.73 -1.60 61.81
CA MET A 283 -14.53 -1.76 63.26
C MET A 283 -15.80 -1.32 64.00
N PRO A 284 -16.63 -2.25 64.51
CA PRO A 284 -17.69 -1.86 65.44
C PRO A 284 -17.03 -1.30 66.70
N LEU A 285 -17.37 -0.06 67.05
CA LEU A 285 -17.10 0.53 68.35
C LEU A 285 -17.81 -0.31 69.41
N VAL A 286 -17.13 -1.31 69.97
CA VAL A 286 -17.56 -1.98 71.20
C VAL A 286 -17.28 -1.00 72.34
N VAL A 287 -18.21 -0.07 72.55
CA VAL A 287 -18.25 0.74 73.77
C VAL A 287 -18.81 -0.15 74.88
N ASN A 288 -17.88 -0.75 75.61
CA ASN A 288 -18.15 -1.46 76.85
C ASN A 288 -18.60 -0.45 77.92
N ARG A 289 -19.89 -0.41 78.25
CA ARG A 289 -20.37 0.24 79.48
C ARG A 289 -20.68 -0.84 80.51
N LYS A 290 -19.79 -0.91 81.50
CA LYS A 290 -19.88 -1.74 82.70
C LYS A 290 -21.21 -1.56 83.42
N VAL A 291 -21.67 -2.70 83.93
CA VAL A 291 -22.67 -2.88 84.99
C VAL A 291 -22.07 -2.39 86.32
N GLU A 292 -22.84 -1.60 87.08
CA GLU A 292 -22.78 -1.40 88.54
C GLU A 292 -24.19 -0.88 88.92
N SER A 293 -25.08 -1.80 89.33
CA SER A 293 -25.51 -2.09 90.72
C SER A 293 -26.46 -1.03 91.27
#